data_AF-A0A2X3F4R6-F1
#
_entry.id   AF-A0A2X3F4R6-F1
#
_cell.length_a   1.000
_cell.length_b   1.000
_cell.length_c   1.000
_cell.angle_alpha   90.00
_cell.angle_beta   90.00
_cell.angle_gamma   90.00
#
_symmetry.space_group_name_H-M   'P 1'
#
loop_
_entity.id
_entity.type
_entity.pdbx_description
1 polymer ?
#
loop_
_entity_poly.entity_id
_entity_poly.type
_entity_poly.pdbx_seq_one_letter_code
_entity_poly.pdbx_strand_id
1 'polypeptide(L)'
;MATGGFSANSAMVVKYRPDLEGFVTTNHKGATGSGIALLERIGAGTVDMGEIQIHPTVEQQTSYLISESIRGGGAILVNQQGNRFFNEMETRDKVSAAIIALPEHYAYIVFDEHVRAKNKAADEYIAKGFVTSASSPRELAEKLGMDYHAFLATLECYNGAVEKQHDEQFGRTTALRAPINEGPFHAIRIAPGVHHTMGGVTINTDGEVLNVAQQPIRGAYAAGEVVGGIHGGNRIGGNAVADIIIFGTLAGHQAAKRARG
;
A
#
# COMPACT_ATOMS: atom_id res chain seq x y z
N MET A 1 8.57 -13.31 19.39
CA MET A 1 8.01 -13.60 18.07
C MET A 1 8.09 -12.35 17.22
N ALA A 2 8.71 -12.41 16.05
CA ALA A 2 8.84 -11.26 15.14
C ALA A 2 8.80 -11.75 13.68
N THR A 3 7.77 -12.53 13.36
CA THR A 3 7.68 -13.33 12.12
C THR A 3 6.96 -12.62 10.96
N GLY A 4 6.53 -11.37 11.17
CA GLY A 4 5.66 -10.67 10.22
C GLY A 4 4.22 -11.20 10.21
N GLY A 5 3.46 -10.78 9.21
CA GLY A 5 2.03 -11.04 9.04
C GLY A 5 1.68 -12.31 8.27
N PHE A 6 0.47 -12.31 7.70
CA PHE A 6 -0.10 -13.46 6.97
C PHE A 6 -0.61 -13.13 5.56
N SER A 7 -0.23 -11.99 5.01
CA SER A 7 -0.67 -11.48 3.70
C SER A 7 -0.32 -12.37 2.50
N ALA A 8 0.62 -13.32 2.63
CA ALA A 8 0.95 -14.29 1.60
C ALA A 8 0.23 -15.65 1.75
N ASN A 9 -0.56 -15.83 2.82
CA ASN A 9 -1.42 -16.99 3.00
C ASN A 9 -2.84 -16.68 2.52
N SER A 10 -3.09 -16.90 1.22
CA SER A 10 -4.38 -16.60 0.60
C SER A 10 -5.56 -17.27 1.33
N ALA A 11 -5.41 -18.52 1.78
CA ALA A 11 -6.47 -19.20 2.54
C ALA A 11 -6.81 -18.48 3.86
N MET A 12 -5.78 -17.99 4.57
CA MET A 12 -5.98 -17.24 5.81
C MET A 12 -6.53 -15.83 5.55
N VAL A 13 -6.06 -15.14 4.50
CA VAL A 13 -6.62 -13.86 4.06
C VAL A 13 -8.11 -14.02 3.73
N VAL A 14 -8.48 -14.97 2.86
CA VAL A 14 -9.86 -15.21 2.41
C VAL A 14 -10.77 -15.65 3.56
N LYS A 15 -10.24 -16.40 4.55
CA LYS A 15 -10.99 -16.74 5.76
C LYS A 15 -11.51 -15.50 6.49
N TYR A 16 -10.73 -14.42 6.55
CA TYR A 16 -11.09 -13.19 7.26
C TYR A 16 -11.69 -12.11 6.34
N ARG A 17 -11.31 -12.10 5.06
CA ARG A 17 -11.74 -11.15 4.03
C ARG A 17 -12.01 -11.89 2.71
N PRO A 18 -13.19 -12.52 2.55
CA PRO A 18 -13.53 -13.29 1.36
C PRO A 18 -13.50 -12.47 0.06
N ASP A 19 -13.73 -11.16 0.16
CA ASP A 19 -13.68 -10.21 -0.95
C ASP A 19 -12.28 -10.00 -1.54
N LEU A 20 -11.22 -10.50 -0.87
CA LEU A 20 -9.83 -10.45 -1.34
C LEU A 20 -9.41 -11.74 -2.07
N GLU A 21 -10.34 -12.65 -2.38
CA GLU A 21 -10.05 -13.84 -3.18
C GLU A 21 -9.46 -13.45 -4.55
N GLY A 22 -8.37 -14.12 -4.93
CA GLY A 22 -7.68 -13.86 -6.21
C GLY A 22 -6.74 -12.64 -6.23
N PHE A 23 -6.68 -11.84 -5.16
CA PHE A 23 -5.76 -10.71 -5.10
C PHE A 23 -4.29 -11.17 -5.01
N VAL A 24 -3.40 -10.45 -5.70
CA VAL A 24 -1.95 -10.60 -5.53
C VAL A 24 -1.49 -10.04 -4.19
N THR A 25 -0.27 -10.41 -3.75
CA THR A 25 0.32 -9.91 -2.50
C THR A 25 1.68 -9.27 -2.75
N THR A 26 1.92 -8.10 -2.14
CA THR A 26 3.22 -7.43 -2.25
C THR A 26 4.29 -8.03 -1.35
N ASN A 27 3.96 -9.11 -0.62
CA ASN A 27 4.80 -9.66 0.43
C ASN A 27 5.64 -10.84 -0.08
N HIS A 28 6.75 -11.07 0.62
CA HIS A 28 7.53 -12.27 0.41
C HIS A 28 6.70 -13.52 0.76
N LYS A 29 6.98 -14.64 0.07
CA LYS A 29 6.24 -15.91 0.20
C LYS A 29 6.21 -16.51 1.62
N GLY A 30 7.06 -16.02 2.53
CA GLY A 30 7.14 -16.49 3.92
C GLY A 30 6.11 -15.87 4.86
N ALA A 31 5.46 -14.77 4.48
CA ALA A 31 4.47 -14.05 5.29
C ALA A 31 3.14 -14.81 5.40
N THR A 32 3.16 -15.95 6.10
CA THR A 32 2.11 -16.96 6.07
C THR A 32 1.32 -17.10 7.37
N GLY A 33 1.64 -16.29 8.38
CA GLY A 33 0.98 -16.35 9.70
C GLY A 33 1.48 -17.45 10.64
N SER A 34 2.60 -18.11 10.32
CA SER A 34 3.13 -19.24 11.12
C SER A 34 3.42 -18.86 12.58
N GLY A 35 3.91 -17.65 12.85
CA GLY A 35 4.14 -17.16 14.21
C GLY A 35 2.86 -16.92 15.01
N ILE A 36 1.79 -16.45 14.35
CA ILE A 36 0.46 -16.32 14.96
C ILE A 36 -0.03 -17.69 15.38
N ALA A 37 -0.02 -18.66 14.46
CA ALA A 37 -0.47 -20.03 14.71
C ALA A 37 0.33 -20.71 15.85
N LEU A 38 1.64 -20.45 15.95
CA LEU A 38 2.46 -21.01 17.04
C LEU A 38 2.09 -20.41 18.41
N LEU A 39 1.80 -19.11 18.46
CA LEU A 39 1.40 -18.44 19.69
C LEU A 39 -0.03 -18.82 20.12
N GLU A 40 -0.96 -18.97 19.18
CA GLU A 40 -2.32 -19.46 19.48
C GLU A 40 -2.29 -20.86 20.13
N ARG A 41 -1.35 -21.74 19.73
CA ARG A 41 -1.18 -23.08 20.35
C ARG A 41 -0.79 -23.03 21.83
N ILE A 42 -0.18 -21.95 22.29
CA ILE A 42 0.14 -21.75 23.72
C ILE A 42 -0.89 -20.84 24.43
N GLY A 43 -2.03 -20.57 23.77
CA GLY A 43 -3.16 -19.84 24.33
C GLY A 43 -3.18 -18.34 24.06
N ALA A 44 -2.33 -17.82 23.17
CA ALA A 44 -2.34 -16.40 22.82
C ALA A 44 -3.70 -15.98 22.25
N GLY A 45 -4.17 -14.80 22.66
CA GLY A 45 -5.30 -14.12 22.04
C GLY A 45 -4.88 -13.43 20.74
N THR A 46 -5.84 -13.22 19.84
CA THR A 46 -5.67 -12.41 18.63
C THR A 46 -6.70 -11.29 18.58
N VAL A 47 -6.40 -10.23 17.84
CA VAL A 47 -7.27 -9.06 17.65
C VAL A 47 -7.14 -8.57 16.22
N ASP A 48 -8.19 -7.92 15.71
CA ASP A 48 -8.23 -7.25 14.40
C ASP A 48 -7.88 -8.13 13.19
N MET A 49 -8.07 -9.45 13.27
CA MET A 49 -7.67 -10.39 12.20
C MET A 49 -8.36 -10.13 10.85
N GLY A 50 -9.51 -9.45 10.84
CA GLY A 50 -10.22 -8.99 9.63
C GLY A 50 -9.65 -7.72 9.01
N GLU A 51 -8.83 -6.98 9.76
CA GLU A 51 -8.22 -5.73 9.33
C GLU A 51 -7.00 -6.04 8.45
N ILE A 52 -7.28 -6.26 7.17
CA ILE A 52 -6.30 -6.56 6.13
C ILE A 52 -6.28 -5.39 5.15
N GLN A 53 -5.12 -4.75 5.04
CA GLN A 53 -4.91 -3.61 4.14
C GLN A 53 -4.48 -4.08 2.77
N ILE A 54 -5.14 -3.53 1.76
CA ILE A 54 -4.70 -3.56 0.37
C ILE A 54 -3.93 -2.28 0.02
N HIS A 55 -2.95 -2.40 -0.86
CA HIS A 55 -2.27 -1.26 -1.46
C HIS A 55 -2.92 -0.96 -2.82
N PRO A 56 -3.27 0.30 -3.13
CA PRO A 56 -3.97 0.62 -4.37
C PRO A 56 -3.13 0.44 -5.62
N THR A 57 -1.81 0.58 -5.50
CA THR A 57 -0.89 0.63 -6.66
C THR A 57 0.09 -0.53 -6.64
N VAL A 58 -0.29 -1.66 -7.26
CA VAL A 58 0.52 -2.87 -7.39
C VAL A 58 0.57 -3.32 -8.85
N GLU A 59 1.78 -3.62 -9.34
CA GLU A 59 2.01 -4.29 -10.62
C GLU A 59 1.62 -5.77 -10.49
N GLN A 60 0.72 -6.24 -11.35
CA GLN A 60 -0.02 -7.49 -11.11
C GLN A 60 0.72 -8.76 -11.55
N GLN A 61 1.71 -8.68 -12.43
CA GLN A 61 2.44 -9.87 -12.92
C GLN A 61 3.45 -10.37 -11.89
N THR A 62 4.21 -9.45 -11.31
CA THR A 62 5.28 -9.73 -10.34
C THR A 62 4.89 -9.40 -8.91
N SER A 63 3.68 -8.85 -8.71
CA SER A 63 3.18 -8.33 -7.44
C SER A 63 4.04 -7.20 -6.86
N TYR A 64 4.74 -6.45 -7.73
CA TYR A 64 5.64 -5.39 -7.28
C TYR A 64 4.85 -4.18 -6.81
N LEU A 65 5.18 -3.68 -5.62
CA LEU A 65 4.58 -2.47 -5.08
C LEU A 65 5.08 -1.25 -5.86
N ILE A 66 4.17 -0.48 -6.44
CA ILE A 66 4.48 0.85 -6.96
C ILE A 66 4.24 1.87 -5.86
N SER A 67 5.33 2.50 -5.41
CA SER A 67 5.37 3.34 -4.22
C SER A 67 4.39 4.50 -4.31
N GLU A 68 3.70 4.76 -3.20
CA GLU A 68 2.84 5.94 -3.02
C GLU A 68 3.60 7.26 -3.21
N SER A 69 4.93 7.26 -3.08
CA SER A 69 5.77 8.42 -3.36
C SER A 69 5.67 8.90 -4.81
N ILE A 70 5.26 8.06 -5.77
CA ILE A 70 5.02 8.49 -7.16
C ILE A 70 3.79 9.42 -7.20
N ARG A 71 2.67 9.01 -6.57
CA ARG A 71 1.47 9.86 -6.41
C ARG A 71 1.77 11.11 -5.59
N GLY A 72 2.44 10.95 -4.45
CA GLY A 72 2.88 12.06 -3.59
C GLY A 72 3.87 13.03 -4.27
N GLY A 73 4.53 12.58 -5.34
CA GLY A 73 5.42 13.38 -6.19
C GLY A 73 4.70 14.26 -7.21
N GLY A 74 3.40 14.06 -7.42
CA GLY A 74 2.60 14.82 -8.40
C GLY A 74 1.94 13.97 -9.48
N ALA A 75 2.13 12.64 -9.47
CA ALA A 75 1.45 11.76 -10.42
C ALA A 75 -0.07 11.74 -10.20
N ILE A 76 -0.81 11.40 -11.26
CA ILE A 76 -2.27 11.23 -11.25
C ILE A 76 -2.66 9.79 -11.54
N LEU A 77 -3.91 9.43 -11.23
CA LEU A 77 -4.50 8.16 -11.64
C LEU A 77 -5.50 8.40 -12.76
N VAL A 78 -5.36 7.68 -13.87
CA VAL A 78 -6.31 7.73 -14.99
C VAL A 78 -6.87 6.35 -15.30
N ASN A 79 -8.13 6.31 -15.72
CA ASN A 79 -8.76 5.12 -16.27
C ASN A 79 -8.37 4.91 -17.74
N GLN A 80 -8.91 3.85 -18.34
CA GLN A 80 -8.64 3.42 -19.71
C GLN A 80 -9.15 4.44 -20.74
N GLN A 81 -10.12 5.27 -20.37
CA GLN A 81 -10.66 6.35 -21.19
C GLN A 81 -9.84 7.65 -21.06
N GLY A 82 -8.72 7.63 -20.33
CA GLY A 82 -7.83 8.78 -20.16
C GLY A 82 -8.30 9.79 -19.09
N ASN A 83 -9.34 9.47 -18.32
CA ASN A 83 -9.91 10.38 -17.32
C ASN A 83 -9.40 10.09 -15.92
N ARG A 84 -9.13 11.14 -15.15
CA ARG A 84 -9.07 11.01 -13.67
C ARG A 84 -10.43 10.59 -13.13
N PHE A 85 -10.43 9.84 -12.03
CA PHE A 85 -11.66 9.28 -11.44
C PHE A 85 -11.73 9.38 -9.92
N PHE A 86 -10.64 9.82 -9.26
CA PHE A 86 -10.58 9.92 -7.81
C PHE A 86 -9.45 10.84 -7.35
N ASN A 87 -9.48 11.25 -6.07
CA ASN A 87 -8.37 11.93 -5.42
C ASN A 87 -7.25 10.93 -5.09
N GLU A 88 -6.08 11.10 -5.70
CA GLU A 88 -4.97 10.16 -5.58
C GLU A 88 -4.30 10.11 -4.20
N MET A 89 -4.60 11.10 -3.34
CA MET A 89 -4.03 11.25 -2.01
C MET A 89 -4.98 10.88 -0.87
N GLU A 90 -6.17 10.36 -1.19
CA GLU A 90 -7.06 9.74 -0.20
C GLU A 90 -6.46 8.45 0.39
N THR A 91 -7.12 7.92 1.42
CA THR A 91 -6.70 6.70 2.11
C THR A 91 -6.71 5.49 1.18
N ARG A 92 -5.82 4.52 1.46
CA ARG A 92 -5.57 3.34 0.60
C ARG A 92 -6.83 2.53 0.29
N ASP A 93 -7.71 2.38 1.27
CA ASP A 93 -9.02 1.74 1.15
C ASP A 93 -9.90 2.44 0.09
N LYS A 94 -10.03 3.76 0.17
CA LYS A 94 -10.84 4.56 -0.77
C LYS A 94 -10.26 4.56 -2.19
N VAL A 95 -8.95 4.77 -2.32
CA VAL A 95 -8.28 4.75 -3.63
C VAL A 95 -8.40 3.36 -4.26
N SER A 96 -8.24 2.29 -3.47
CA SER A 96 -8.39 0.92 -3.97
C SER A 96 -9.83 0.63 -4.38
N ALA A 97 -10.82 1.06 -3.58
CA ALA A 97 -12.24 0.90 -3.92
C ALA A 97 -12.59 1.63 -5.22
N ALA A 98 -12.05 2.84 -5.43
CA ALA A 98 -12.25 3.58 -6.68
C ALA A 98 -11.65 2.86 -7.90
N ILE A 99 -10.47 2.22 -7.76
CA ILE A 99 -9.87 1.43 -8.84
C ILE A 99 -10.68 0.14 -9.10
N ILE A 100 -11.12 -0.55 -8.04
CA ILE A 100 -11.95 -1.76 -8.15
C ILE A 100 -13.30 -1.46 -8.81
N ALA A 101 -13.85 -0.26 -8.61
CA ALA A 101 -15.12 0.14 -9.22
C ALA A 101 -15.02 0.44 -10.73
N LEU A 102 -13.81 0.56 -11.30
CA LEU A 102 -13.63 0.69 -12.74
C LEU A 102 -14.04 -0.63 -13.43
N PRO A 103 -14.66 -0.58 -14.63
CA PRO A 103 -15.08 -1.78 -15.36
C PRO A 103 -13.96 -2.80 -15.59
N GLU A 104 -12.73 -2.31 -15.78
CA GLU A 104 -11.55 -3.13 -16.03
C GLU A 104 -10.80 -3.50 -14.75
N HIS A 105 -11.19 -2.96 -13.59
CA HIS A 105 -10.58 -3.20 -12.27
C HIS A 105 -9.08 -2.85 -12.16
N TYR A 106 -8.58 -1.98 -13.03
CA TYR A 106 -7.21 -1.46 -12.99
C TYR A 106 -7.18 0.00 -13.43
N ALA A 107 -6.08 0.70 -13.16
CA ALA A 107 -5.86 2.07 -13.61
C ALA A 107 -4.40 2.27 -14.06
N TYR A 108 -4.08 3.47 -14.53
CA TYR A 108 -2.72 3.87 -14.83
C TYR A 108 -2.28 5.01 -13.90
N ILE A 109 -1.10 4.86 -13.30
CA ILE A 109 -0.38 6.00 -12.73
C ILE A 109 0.26 6.74 -13.90
N VAL A 110 -0.05 8.02 -14.07
CA VAL A 110 0.54 8.88 -15.11
C VAL A 110 1.41 9.95 -14.46
N PHE A 111 2.61 10.11 -14.99
CA PHE A 111 3.60 11.08 -14.53
C PHE A 111 4.57 11.48 -15.64
N ASP A 112 5.31 12.56 -15.44
CA ASP A 112 6.26 13.11 -16.40
C ASP A 112 7.68 13.26 -15.79
N GLU A 113 8.54 14.00 -16.48
CA GLU A 113 9.93 14.23 -16.07
C GLU A 113 10.04 14.94 -14.71
N HIS A 114 9.11 15.85 -14.38
CA HIS A 114 9.11 16.54 -13.09
C HIS A 114 9.00 15.57 -11.90
N VAL A 115 8.17 14.54 -12.05
CA VAL A 115 8.00 13.49 -11.03
C VAL A 115 9.18 12.53 -11.04
N ARG A 116 9.61 12.08 -12.23
CA ARG A 116 10.72 11.11 -12.38
C ARG A 116 12.02 11.66 -11.79
N ALA A 117 12.38 12.90 -12.14
CA ALA A 117 13.64 13.52 -11.70
C ALA A 117 13.75 13.65 -10.17
N LYS A 118 12.62 13.76 -9.46
CA LYS A 118 12.56 13.91 -7.99
C LYS A 118 12.32 12.59 -7.26
N ASN A 119 12.05 11.49 -7.97
CA ASN A 119 11.74 10.21 -7.37
C ASN A 119 12.48 9.06 -8.07
N LYS A 120 13.61 8.66 -7.48
CA LYS A 120 14.49 7.58 -7.98
C LYS A 120 13.79 6.23 -8.17
N ALA A 121 12.68 5.98 -7.48
CA ALA A 121 11.90 4.76 -7.69
C ALA A 121 11.31 4.69 -9.12
N ALA A 122 11.06 5.83 -9.77
CA ALA A 122 10.61 5.86 -11.15
C ALA A 122 11.62 5.20 -12.11
N ASP A 123 12.92 5.52 -11.94
CA ASP A 123 14.00 4.92 -12.75
C ASP A 123 14.08 3.40 -12.55
N GLU A 124 13.82 2.93 -11.32
CA GLU A 124 13.75 1.50 -11.00
C GLU A 124 12.58 0.82 -11.72
N TYR A 125 11.39 1.44 -11.71
CA TYR A 125 10.22 0.90 -12.42
C TYR A 125 10.43 0.86 -13.94
N ILE A 126 11.12 1.87 -14.49
CA ILE A 126 11.53 1.89 -15.91
C ILE A 126 12.48 0.72 -16.18
N ALA A 127 13.52 0.55 -15.37
CA ALA A 127 14.51 -0.53 -15.54
C ALA A 127 13.91 -1.93 -15.40
N LYS A 128 12.85 -2.08 -14.60
CA LYS A 128 12.10 -3.34 -14.46
C LYS A 128 11.11 -3.61 -15.59
N GLY A 129 10.90 -2.65 -16.50
CA GLY A 129 9.97 -2.79 -17.63
C GLY A 129 8.50 -2.61 -17.26
N PHE A 130 8.20 -1.98 -16.11
CA PHE A 130 6.81 -1.74 -15.68
C PHE A 130 6.18 -0.49 -16.30
N VAL A 131 7.00 0.35 -16.94
CA VAL A 131 6.60 1.69 -17.40
C VAL A 131 6.44 1.70 -18.92
N THR A 132 5.28 2.15 -19.38
CA THR A 132 5.10 2.58 -20.77
C THR A 132 5.50 4.05 -20.88
N SER A 133 6.49 4.35 -21.72
CA SER A 133 7.02 5.71 -21.89
C SER A 133 6.75 6.23 -23.31
N ALA A 134 6.54 7.53 -23.45
CA ALA A 134 6.34 8.19 -24.74
C ALA A 134 6.89 9.62 -24.73
N SER A 135 7.23 10.16 -25.90
CA SER A 135 7.75 11.52 -26.04
C SER A 135 6.68 12.61 -25.86
N SER A 136 5.41 12.26 -26.03
CA SER A 136 4.27 13.18 -25.95
C SER A 136 3.04 12.50 -25.34
N PRO A 137 2.05 13.29 -24.84
CA PRO A 137 0.79 12.73 -24.34
C PRO A 137 0.02 11.96 -25.41
N ARG A 138 0.12 12.38 -26.68
CA ARG A 138 -0.54 11.71 -27.81
C ARG A 138 0.00 10.31 -28.03
N GLU A 139 1.32 10.19 -28.10
CA GLU A 139 1.98 8.89 -28.28
C GLU A 139 1.74 7.99 -27.05
N LEU A 140 1.67 8.55 -25.84
CA LEU A 140 1.31 7.76 -24.65
C LEU A 140 -0.12 7.23 -24.73
N ALA A 141 -1.08 8.07 -25.11
CA ALA A 141 -2.47 7.67 -25.28
C ALA A 141 -2.62 6.57 -26.34
N GLU A 142 -1.95 6.72 -27.50
CA GLU A 142 -1.93 5.73 -28.57
C GLU A 142 -1.36 4.38 -28.10
N LYS A 143 -0.24 4.37 -27.36
CA LYS A 143 0.36 3.14 -26.81
C LYS A 143 -0.54 2.42 -25.80
N LEU A 144 -1.37 3.17 -25.08
CA LEU A 144 -2.25 2.62 -24.05
C LEU A 144 -3.68 2.37 -24.53
N GLY A 145 -4.00 2.77 -25.77
CA GLY A 145 -5.37 2.69 -26.32
C GLY A 145 -6.35 3.65 -25.65
N MET A 146 -5.88 4.78 -25.11
CA MET A 146 -6.71 5.82 -24.50
C MET A 146 -7.24 6.79 -25.55
N ASP A 147 -8.39 7.41 -25.28
CA ASP A 147 -8.84 8.56 -26.06
C ASP A 147 -7.91 9.77 -25.81
N TYR A 148 -7.22 10.22 -26.87
CA TYR A 148 -6.25 11.30 -26.76
C TYR A 148 -6.88 12.62 -26.30
N HIS A 149 -8.11 12.93 -26.74
CA HIS A 149 -8.74 14.20 -26.40
C HIS A 149 -9.16 14.25 -24.93
N ALA A 150 -9.73 13.16 -24.41
CA ALA A 150 -10.05 13.00 -23.00
C ALA A 150 -8.79 13.02 -22.12
N PHE A 151 -7.73 12.34 -22.56
CA PHE A 151 -6.46 12.35 -21.83
C PHE A 151 -5.81 13.74 -21.81
N LEU A 152 -5.79 14.46 -22.93
CA LEU A 152 -5.27 15.82 -22.99
C LEU A 152 -6.06 16.77 -22.09
N ALA A 153 -7.39 16.72 -22.15
CA ALA A 153 -8.26 17.52 -21.28
C ALA A 153 -8.01 17.22 -19.79
N THR A 154 -7.75 15.96 -19.44
CA THR A 154 -7.37 15.55 -18.08
C THR A 154 -6.06 16.20 -17.63
N LEU A 155 -5.02 16.17 -18.48
CA LEU A 155 -3.74 16.81 -18.18
C LEU A 155 -3.88 18.33 -18.04
N GLU A 156 -4.60 18.98 -18.94
CA GLU A 156 -4.84 20.42 -18.89
C GLU A 156 -5.61 20.84 -17.62
N CYS A 157 -6.65 20.09 -17.25
CA CYS A 157 -7.41 20.32 -16.03
C CYS A 157 -6.52 20.17 -14.78
N TYR A 158 -5.74 19.09 -14.69
CA TYR A 158 -4.82 18.88 -13.57
C TYR A 158 -3.73 19.95 -13.51
N ASN A 159 -3.15 20.33 -14.65
CA ASN A 159 -2.12 21.36 -14.71
C ASN A 159 -2.66 22.72 -14.21
N GLY A 160 -3.89 23.07 -14.61
CA GLY A 160 -4.57 24.25 -14.08
C GLY A 160 -4.85 24.16 -12.57
N ALA A 161 -5.17 22.97 -12.05
CA ALA A 161 -5.32 22.75 -10.61
C ALA A 161 -4.00 22.92 -9.84
N VAL A 162 -2.87 22.50 -10.43
CA VAL A 162 -1.54 22.72 -9.86
C VAL A 162 -1.21 24.21 -9.82
N GLU A 163 -1.45 24.95 -10.90
CA GLU A 163 -1.20 26.41 -10.93
C GLU A 163 -2.02 27.16 -9.89
N LYS A 164 -3.30 26.79 -9.74
CA LYS A 164 -4.22 27.39 -8.75
C LYS A 164 -4.00 26.87 -7.33
N GLN A 165 -3.22 25.80 -7.16
CA GLN A 165 -3.14 25.01 -5.93
C GLN A 165 -4.53 24.58 -5.41
N HIS A 166 -5.44 24.28 -6.33
CA HIS A 166 -6.82 23.93 -6.04
C HIS A 166 -7.39 22.95 -7.08
N ASP A 167 -7.65 21.71 -6.66
CA ASP A 167 -8.28 20.68 -7.49
C ASP A 167 -9.80 20.70 -7.29
N GLU A 168 -10.52 21.43 -8.15
CA GLU A 168 -11.99 21.49 -8.14
C GLU A 168 -12.62 20.13 -8.49
N GLN A 169 -11.91 19.26 -9.21
CA GLN A 169 -12.48 18.03 -9.75
C GLN A 169 -12.64 16.95 -8.67
N PHE A 170 -11.61 16.75 -7.84
CA PHE A 170 -11.61 15.69 -6.82
C PHE A 170 -11.17 16.17 -5.43
N GLY A 171 -10.90 17.45 -5.24
CA GLY A 171 -10.55 18.00 -3.93
C GLY A 171 -9.17 17.59 -3.42
N ARG A 172 -8.22 17.23 -4.30
CA ARG A 172 -6.83 16.98 -3.92
C ARG A 172 -6.19 18.25 -3.35
N THR A 173 -5.86 18.24 -2.06
CA THR A 173 -5.25 19.38 -1.35
C THR A 173 -3.73 19.24 -1.15
N THR A 174 -3.18 18.06 -1.40
CA THR A 174 -1.74 17.80 -1.22
C THR A 174 -1.12 17.22 -2.49
N ALA A 175 0.21 17.29 -2.57
CA ALA A 175 0.97 16.77 -3.71
C ALA A 175 0.60 17.38 -5.08
N LEU A 176 0.02 18.59 -5.12
CA LEU A 176 -0.07 19.42 -6.33
C LEU A 176 1.30 20.08 -6.59
N ARG A 177 2.29 19.26 -6.96
CA ARG A 177 3.72 19.65 -6.95
C ARG A 177 4.17 20.41 -8.19
N ALA A 178 3.85 19.89 -9.36
CA ALA A 178 4.24 20.40 -10.67
C ALA A 178 3.22 19.94 -11.71
N PRO A 179 3.01 20.73 -12.78
CA PRO A 179 2.21 20.27 -13.91
C PRO A 179 2.86 19.05 -14.56
N ILE A 180 2.04 18.19 -15.14
CA ILE A 180 2.46 17.06 -15.99
C ILE A 180 2.51 17.60 -17.43
N ASN A 181 3.64 18.21 -17.80
CA ASN A 181 3.82 18.87 -19.09
C ASN A 181 5.25 18.83 -19.65
N GLU A 182 6.20 18.17 -18.98
CA GLU A 182 7.58 18.02 -19.44
C GLU A 182 7.90 16.57 -19.79
N GLY A 183 8.04 16.27 -21.08
CA GLY A 183 8.33 14.92 -21.55
C GLY A 183 9.71 14.42 -21.12
N PRO A 184 9.93 13.09 -21.06
CA PRO A 184 9.00 12.04 -21.46
C PRO A 184 7.80 11.85 -20.52
N PHE A 185 6.70 11.32 -21.06
CA PHE A 185 5.49 10.97 -20.31
C PHE A 185 5.46 9.47 -20.05
N HIS A 186 5.04 9.09 -18.85
CA HIS A 186 5.13 7.74 -18.33
C HIS A 186 3.78 7.27 -17.79
N ALA A 187 3.49 5.98 -18.00
CA ALA A 187 2.36 5.31 -17.40
C ALA A 187 2.75 3.95 -16.81
N ILE A 188 2.20 3.62 -15.63
CA ILE A 188 2.33 2.29 -15.02
C ILE A 188 0.94 1.72 -14.79
N ARG A 189 0.65 0.55 -15.37
CA ARG A 189 -0.60 -0.18 -15.11
C ARG A 189 -0.57 -0.74 -13.69
N ILE A 190 -1.60 -0.44 -12.91
CA ILE A 190 -1.72 -0.87 -11.53
C ILE A 190 -3.12 -1.38 -11.22
N ALA A 191 -3.21 -2.27 -10.24
CA ALA A 191 -4.44 -2.61 -9.55
C ALA A 191 -4.14 -2.86 -8.06
N PRO A 192 -5.16 -2.94 -7.19
CA PRO A 192 -4.92 -3.20 -5.79
C PRO A 192 -4.36 -4.60 -5.51
N GLY A 193 -3.65 -4.75 -4.39
CA GLY A 193 -3.11 -6.03 -3.93
C GLY A 193 -2.98 -6.08 -2.40
N VAL A 194 -3.02 -7.28 -1.81
CA VAL A 194 -2.87 -7.50 -0.37
C VAL A 194 -1.48 -7.05 0.08
N HIS A 195 -1.40 -6.27 1.15
CA HIS A 195 -0.16 -5.60 1.53
C HIS A 195 0.24 -5.76 2.98
N HIS A 196 -0.70 -5.68 3.93
CA HIS A 196 -0.36 -5.74 5.34
C HIS A 196 -1.54 -6.28 6.14
N THR A 197 -1.25 -7.06 7.18
CA THR A 197 -2.26 -7.58 8.10
C THR A 197 -2.14 -6.86 9.43
N MET A 198 -3.08 -5.96 9.73
CA MET A 198 -3.04 -5.16 10.96
C MET A 198 -3.44 -5.98 12.19
N GLY A 199 -4.18 -7.06 11.97
CA GLY A 199 -4.49 -8.05 13.00
C GLY A 199 -3.35 -9.00 13.30
N GLY A 200 -3.36 -9.52 14.52
CA GLY A 200 -2.33 -10.43 15.01
C GLY A 200 -2.52 -10.77 16.48
N VAL A 201 -1.47 -11.27 17.12
CA VAL A 201 -1.51 -11.60 18.55
C VAL A 201 -1.62 -10.34 19.41
N THR A 202 -2.34 -10.41 20.52
CA THR A 202 -2.43 -9.31 21.47
C THR A 202 -1.19 -9.23 22.35
N ILE A 203 -0.69 -8.02 22.61
CA ILE A 203 0.39 -7.75 23.56
C ILE A 203 -0.01 -6.68 24.57
N ASN A 204 0.66 -6.62 25.73
CA ASN A 204 0.63 -5.44 26.58
C ASN A 204 1.67 -4.38 26.15
N THR A 205 1.74 -3.27 26.89
CA THR A 205 2.70 -2.18 26.62
C THR A 205 4.16 -2.54 26.86
N ASP A 206 4.46 -3.71 27.42
CA ASP A 206 5.82 -4.26 27.57
C ASP A 206 6.15 -5.29 26.47
N GLY A 207 5.25 -5.52 25.51
CA GLY A 207 5.44 -6.49 24.43
C GLY A 207 5.21 -7.94 24.84
N GLU A 208 4.69 -8.20 26.04
CA GLU A 208 4.32 -9.56 26.48
C GLU A 208 3.05 -10.00 25.76
N VAL A 209 3.08 -11.22 25.21
CA VAL A 209 1.91 -11.82 24.56
C VAL A 209 0.83 -12.09 25.60
N LEU A 210 -0.39 -11.65 25.31
CA LEU A 210 -1.55 -11.89 26.17
C LEU A 210 -2.32 -13.12 25.69
N ASN A 211 -2.82 -13.91 26.64
CA ASN A 211 -3.73 -15.01 26.35
C ASN A 211 -5.17 -14.52 26.09
N VAL A 212 -6.08 -15.45 25.78
CA VAL A 212 -7.51 -15.14 25.55
C VAL A 212 -8.22 -14.47 26.74
N ALA A 213 -7.68 -14.60 27.95
CA ALA A 213 -8.18 -13.95 29.17
C ALA A 213 -7.44 -12.62 29.48
N GLN A 214 -6.69 -12.08 28.51
CA GLN A 214 -5.89 -10.85 28.63
C GLN A 214 -4.82 -10.92 29.74
N GLN A 215 -4.32 -12.11 30.06
CA GLN A 215 -3.23 -12.31 31.01
C GLN A 215 -1.91 -12.58 30.27
N PRO A 216 -0.78 -12.03 30.74
CA PRO A 216 0.53 -12.29 30.12
C PRO A 216 0.90 -13.77 30.11
N ILE A 217 1.30 -14.27 28.94
CA ILE A 217 1.92 -15.59 28.79
C ILE A 217 3.39 -15.44 29.14
N ARG A 218 3.75 -15.93 30.33
CA ARG A 218 5.09 -15.74 30.92
C ARG A 218 6.19 -16.20 29.96
N GLY A 219 7.06 -15.26 29.56
CA GLY A 219 8.21 -15.51 28.69
C GLY A 219 7.91 -15.44 27.18
N ALA A 220 6.66 -15.19 26.78
CA ALA A 220 6.30 -14.95 25.39
C ALA A 220 6.26 -13.44 25.11
N TYR A 221 7.08 -12.98 24.18
CA TYR A 221 7.08 -11.60 23.69
C TYR A 221 6.80 -11.58 22.20
N ALA A 222 6.17 -10.51 21.69
CA ALA A 222 5.94 -10.33 20.25
C ALA A 222 6.12 -8.87 19.82
N ALA A 223 6.53 -8.66 18.57
CA ALA A 223 6.72 -7.32 18.00
C ALA A 223 6.58 -7.34 16.46
N GLY A 224 6.20 -6.20 15.89
CA GLY A 224 5.97 -6.01 14.47
C GLY A 224 4.65 -6.61 13.97
N GLU A 225 4.52 -6.82 12.66
CA GLU A 225 3.25 -7.20 11.99
C GLU A 225 2.63 -8.53 12.47
N VAL A 226 3.31 -9.32 13.30
CA VAL A 226 2.69 -10.47 13.97
C VAL A 226 1.68 -10.04 15.07
N VAL A 227 1.75 -8.79 15.51
CA VAL A 227 0.97 -8.19 16.61
C VAL A 227 -0.23 -7.42 16.08
N GLY A 228 -1.38 -7.61 16.72
CA GLY A 228 -2.61 -6.87 16.43
C GLY A 228 -2.84 -5.67 17.34
N GLY A 229 -3.76 -4.77 16.96
CA GLY A 229 -4.24 -3.66 17.79
C GLY A 229 -3.44 -2.35 17.69
N ILE A 230 -2.23 -2.37 17.11
CA ILE A 230 -1.39 -1.17 16.96
C ILE A 230 -1.95 -0.22 15.88
N HIS A 231 -2.44 -0.78 14.77
CA HIS A 231 -2.84 -0.02 13.58
C HIS A 231 -4.36 0.11 13.38
N GLY A 232 -5.16 -0.58 14.20
CA GLY A 232 -6.62 -0.63 14.09
C GLY A 232 -7.08 -0.99 12.67
N GLY A 233 -8.15 -0.35 12.21
CA GLY A 233 -8.77 -0.66 10.91
C GLY A 233 -7.97 -0.23 9.67
N ASN A 234 -6.98 0.66 9.79
CA ASN A 234 -6.18 1.07 8.64
C ASN A 234 -4.81 1.63 9.05
N ARG A 235 -3.74 0.95 8.62
CA ARG A 235 -2.36 1.42 8.86
C ARG A 235 -1.99 2.60 7.98
N ILE A 236 -1.42 3.64 8.57
CA ILE A 236 -0.85 4.79 7.84
C ILE A 236 0.48 4.40 7.16
N GLY A 237 0.73 4.92 5.96
CA GLY A 237 2.00 4.74 5.25
C GLY A 237 3.20 5.18 6.09
N GLY A 238 4.24 4.34 6.17
CA GLY A 238 5.43 4.59 6.99
C GLY A 238 5.38 4.03 8.42
N ASN A 239 4.20 3.90 9.04
CA ASN A 239 4.08 3.47 10.44
C ASN A 239 4.60 2.05 10.72
N ALA A 240 4.55 1.13 9.75
CA ALA A 240 5.06 -0.23 9.94
C ALA A 240 6.56 -0.26 10.26
N VAL A 241 7.36 0.62 9.63
CA VAL A 241 8.81 0.67 9.89
C VAL A 241 9.08 1.23 11.29
N ALA A 242 8.33 2.25 11.71
CA ALA A 242 8.44 2.77 13.06
C ALA A 242 8.06 1.71 14.12
N ASP A 243 6.95 1.00 13.89
CA ASP A 243 6.46 -0.09 14.75
C ASP A 243 7.55 -1.16 14.98
N ILE A 244 8.07 -1.78 13.90
CA ILE A 244 9.03 -2.89 14.05
C ILE A 244 10.31 -2.47 14.80
N ILE A 245 10.76 -1.22 14.64
CA ILE A 245 11.96 -0.71 15.32
C ILE A 245 11.66 -0.46 16.80
N ILE A 246 10.56 0.23 17.10
CA ILE A 246 10.20 0.62 18.47
C ILE A 246 9.82 -0.61 19.29
N PHE A 247 8.84 -1.39 18.83
CA PHE A 247 8.35 -2.55 19.56
C PHE A 247 9.33 -3.71 19.53
N GLY A 248 10.12 -3.86 18.46
CA GLY A 248 11.20 -4.85 18.42
C GLY A 248 12.28 -4.58 19.48
N THR A 249 12.71 -3.32 19.60
CA THR A 249 13.68 -2.90 20.64
C THR A 249 13.13 -3.10 22.03
N LEU A 250 11.88 -2.66 22.27
CA LEU A 250 11.18 -2.83 23.54
C LEU A 250 11.09 -4.31 23.95
N ALA A 251 10.56 -5.16 23.08
CA ALA A 251 10.39 -6.59 23.35
C ALA A 251 11.73 -7.27 23.65
N GLY A 252 12.80 -6.90 22.94
CA GLY A 252 14.15 -7.38 23.21
C GLY A 252 14.66 -7.00 24.61
N HIS A 253 14.50 -5.73 25.00
CA HIS A 253 14.89 -5.26 26.34
C HIS A 253 14.09 -5.94 27.45
N GLN A 254 12.78 -6.09 27.28
CA GLN A 254 11.92 -6.71 28.29
C GLN A 254 12.22 -8.21 28.43
N ALA A 255 12.41 -8.92 27.31
CA ALA A 255 12.85 -10.32 27.35
C ALA A 255 14.20 -10.50 28.04
N ALA A 256 15.17 -9.61 27.78
CA ALA A 256 16.49 -9.65 28.42
C ALA A 256 16.41 -9.35 29.92
N LYS A 257 15.62 -8.34 30.32
CA LYS A 257 15.37 -8.03 31.74
C LYS A 257 14.77 -9.24 32.45
N ARG A 258 13.72 -9.83 31.89
CA ARG A 258 13.03 -11.00 32.43
C ARG A 258 13.94 -12.21 32.61
N ALA A 259 14.91 -12.41 31.72
CA ALA A 259 15.88 -13.50 31.80
C ALA A 259 16.89 -13.32 32.94
N ARG A 260 17.15 -12.08 33.38
CA ARG A 260 18.09 -11.76 34.47
C ARG A 260 17.48 -11.89 35.86
N GLY A 261 16.15 -11.90 35.98
CA GLY A 261 15.41 -11.89 37.24
C GLY A 261 14.84 -10.51 37.54
#